data_AF-A0A503WJA9-F1
#
_entry.id   AF-A0A503WJA9-F1
#
_cell.length_a   1.000
_cell.length_b   1.000
_cell.length_c   1.000
_cell.angle_alpha   90.00
_cell.angle_beta   90.00
_cell.angle_gamma   90.00
#
_symmetry.space_group_name_H-M   'P 1'
#
loop_
_entity.id
_entity.type
_entity.pdbx_description
1 polymer ?
#
loop_
_entity_poly.entity_id
_entity_poly.type
_entity_poly.pdbx_seq_one_letter_code
_entity_poly.pdbx_strand_id
1 'polypeptide(L)'
;MTGAKHGGFDYSWILANLEVGSIPLAIDDETYSTIDSLVLGHKAFQAAESYVLGLFHLYFAVYFHKATRSAEKILSAVLRRVGTLCAEGNAPLTALSEGNPILTFVQNRDLSSYLKADDFVVWGSLSVMAESKDAILGELSQRLLSRKLYKALDISDHFEGRGDANAVAHFRAQLTQAKENGDFDEVEIFEDQPSRNPYKRRGYGSPDALSKIHIMRADGSRPDDLSDRSDVVKALQEKSIYRVYVRDEKAKAKIEGLIRRTER
;
A
#
# COMPACT_ATOMS: atom_id res chain seq x y z
N MET A 1 -17.37 5.16 -6.95
CA MET A 1 -17.81 3.76 -6.74
C MET A 1 -17.68 3.27 -5.30
N THR A 2 -16.73 3.75 -4.48
CA THR A 2 -16.59 3.31 -3.07
C THR A 2 -17.55 4.00 -2.08
N GLY A 3 -18.16 5.12 -2.46
CA GLY A 3 -19.00 5.94 -1.58
C GLY A 3 -18.23 6.82 -0.58
N ALA A 4 -16.90 6.73 -0.55
CA ALA A 4 -16.06 7.57 0.30
C ALA A 4 -16.08 9.03 -0.17
N LYS A 5 -16.60 9.94 0.67
CA LYS A 5 -16.71 11.37 0.35
C LYS A 5 -15.49 12.20 0.77
N HIS A 6 -14.60 11.64 1.60
CA HIS A 6 -13.45 12.36 2.17
C HIS A 6 -12.31 12.64 1.18
N GLY A 7 -12.38 12.11 -0.05
CA GLY A 7 -11.38 12.32 -1.11
C GLY A 7 -11.81 13.30 -2.21
N GLY A 8 -12.93 14.01 -2.04
CA GLY A 8 -13.41 14.97 -3.04
C GLY A 8 -12.51 16.21 -3.12
N PHE A 9 -12.21 16.65 -4.34
CA PHE A 9 -11.51 17.91 -4.62
C PHE A 9 -12.05 18.51 -5.93
N ASP A 10 -11.81 19.81 -6.15
CA ASP A 10 -12.28 20.52 -7.34
C ASP A 10 -11.37 20.26 -8.54
N TYR A 11 -11.59 19.11 -9.18
CA TYR A 11 -10.85 18.70 -10.38
C TYR A 11 -10.98 19.70 -11.54
N SER A 12 -12.19 20.21 -11.77
CA SER A 12 -12.46 21.15 -12.85
C SER A 12 -11.69 22.45 -12.66
N TRP A 13 -11.59 22.95 -11.42
CA TRP A 13 -10.81 24.15 -11.12
C TRP A 13 -9.31 23.93 -11.26
N ILE A 14 -8.80 22.77 -10.83
CA ILE A 14 -7.38 22.41 -11.03
C ILE A 14 -7.03 22.41 -12.52
N LEU A 15 -7.83 21.74 -13.35
CA LEU A 15 -7.59 21.70 -14.80
C LEU A 15 -7.69 23.08 -15.45
N ALA A 16 -8.69 23.88 -15.07
CA ALA A 16 -8.89 25.22 -15.64
C ALA A 16 -7.74 26.19 -15.31
N ASN A 17 -6.93 25.88 -14.31
CA ASN A 17 -5.77 26.68 -13.90
C ASN A 17 -4.44 25.94 -14.14
N LEU A 18 -4.45 24.84 -14.88
CA LEU A 18 -3.23 24.12 -15.25
C LEU A 18 -2.56 24.86 -16.41
N GLU A 19 -1.30 25.26 -16.22
CA GLU A 19 -0.53 26.00 -17.21
C GLU A 19 0.89 25.44 -17.33
N VAL A 20 1.56 25.79 -18.43
CA VAL A 20 2.98 25.50 -18.60
C VAL A 20 3.77 26.62 -17.96
N GLY A 21 4.66 26.28 -17.04
CA GLY A 21 5.56 27.24 -16.38
C GLY A 21 6.96 26.66 -16.23
N SER A 22 7.94 27.54 -16.07
CA SER A 22 9.34 27.12 -15.89
C SER A 22 9.71 27.09 -14.41
N ILE A 23 10.21 25.94 -13.95
CA ILE A 23 10.65 25.73 -12.57
C ILE A 23 12.18 25.92 -12.52
N PRO A 24 12.71 26.82 -11.67
CA PRO A 24 14.14 26.93 -11.46
C PRO A 24 14.65 25.72 -10.67
N LEU A 25 15.71 25.08 -11.16
CA LEU A 25 16.50 24.14 -10.39
C LEU A 25 17.65 24.89 -9.72
N ALA A 26 17.68 24.85 -8.39
CA ALA A 26 18.67 25.56 -7.59
C ALA A 26 19.36 24.63 -6.57
N ILE A 27 20.65 24.89 -6.34
CA ILE A 27 21.46 24.34 -5.24
C ILE A 27 22.02 25.55 -4.50
N ASP A 28 21.90 25.57 -3.17
CA ASP A 28 22.38 26.68 -2.32
C ASP A 28 21.93 28.07 -2.81
N ASP A 29 20.65 28.17 -3.21
CA ASP A 29 20.01 29.37 -3.78
C ASP A 29 20.57 29.87 -5.13
N GLU A 30 21.54 29.18 -5.73
CA GLU A 30 22.01 29.44 -7.08
C GLU A 30 21.22 28.60 -8.11
N THR A 31 20.52 29.29 -9.02
CA THR A 31 19.78 28.63 -10.10
C THR A 31 20.75 28.24 -11.21
N TYR A 32 20.85 26.93 -11.49
CA TYR A 32 21.75 26.41 -12.53
C TYR A 32 21.01 25.96 -13.79
N SER A 33 19.69 25.77 -13.74
CA SER A 33 18.86 25.47 -14.91
C SER A 33 17.38 25.75 -14.66
N THR A 34 16.59 25.81 -15.72
CA THR A 34 15.12 25.89 -15.66
C THR A 34 14.52 24.74 -16.45
N ILE A 35 13.46 24.14 -15.93
CA ILE A 35 12.72 23.06 -16.61
C ILE A 35 11.28 23.49 -16.82
N ASP A 36 10.78 23.35 -18.04
CA ASP A 36 9.36 23.52 -18.32
C ASP A 36 8.55 22.38 -17.71
N SER A 37 7.50 22.73 -16.98
CA SER A 37 6.65 21.80 -16.27
C SER A 37 5.21 22.31 -16.21
N LEU A 38 4.34 21.47 -15.66
CA LEU A 38 2.97 21.86 -15.36
C LEU A 38 2.93 22.54 -13.99
N VAL A 39 2.41 23.75 -13.96
CA VAL A 39 2.19 24.53 -12.74
C VAL A 39 0.71 24.90 -12.64
N LEU A 40 0.26 25.26 -11.44
CA LEU A 40 -1.10 25.74 -11.22
C LEU A 40 -1.10 27.24 -11.04
N GLY A 41 -2.01 27.94 -11.72
CA GLY A 41 -2.23 29.36 -11.53
C GLY A 41 -2.55 29.71 -10.08
N HIS A 42 -2.23 30.94 -9.65
CA HIS A 42 -2.35 31.38 -8.25
C HIS A 42 -3.74 31.15 -7.62
N LYS A 43 -4.80 31.12 -8.43
CA LYS A 43 -6.19 30.92 -7.99
C LYS A 43 -6.52 29.47 -7.63
N ALA A 44 -5.71 28.50 -8.04
CA ALA A 44 -5.93 27.08 -7.74
C ALA A 44 -5.31 26.63 -6.41
N PHE A 45 -4.71 27.55 -5.63
CA PHE A 45 -4.07 27.25 -4.35
C PHE A 45 -4.94 26.38 -3.42
N GLN A 46 -6.18 26.81 -3.13
CA GLN A 46 -7.08 26.08 -2.22
C GLN A 46 -7.51 24.72 -2.77
N ALA A 47 -7.69 24.60 -4.10
CA ALA A 47 -8.03 23.34 -4.75
C ALA A 47 -6.86 22.35 -4.70
N ALA A 48 -5.62 22.83 -4.86
CA ALA A 48 -4.41 22.04 -4.73
C ALA A 48 -4.20 21.53 -3.30
N GLU A 49 -4.41 22.39 -2.29
CA GLU A 49 -4.40 21.99 -0.88
C GLU A 49 -5.44 20.91 -0.59
N SER A 50 -6.68 21.12 -1.06
CA SER A 50 -7.77 20.15 -0.91
C SER A 50 -7.47 18.82 -1.61
N TYR A 51 -6.82 18.84 -2.77
CA TYR A 51 -6.38 17.63 -3.47
C TYR A 51 -5.39 16.82 -2.63
N VAL A 52 -4.35 17.44 -2.07
CA VAL A 52 -3.36 16.75 -1.24
C VAL A 52 -4.01 16.12 -0.01
N LEU A 53 -4.87 16.87 0.69
CA LEU A 53 -5.62 16.36 1.84
C LEU A 53 -6.58 15.23 1.47
N GLY A 54 -7.36 15.41 0.41
CA GLY A 54 -8.33 14.42 -0.05
C GLY A 54 -7.65 13.12 -0.45
N LEU A 55 -6.53 13.20 -1.18
CA LEU A 55 -5.73 12.04 -1.53
C LEU A 55 -5.17 11.35 -0.29
N PHE A 56 -4.62 12.11 0.67
CA PHE A 56 -4.10 11.56 1.92
C PHE A 56 -5.17 10.78 2.70
N HIS A 57 -6.37 11.33 2.87
CA HIS A 57 -7.47 10.64 3.54
C HIS A 57 -7.95 9.39 2.78
N LEU A 58 -7.95 9.42 1.44
CA LEU A 58 -8.37 8.29 0.62
C LEU A 58 -7.49 7.04 0.85
N TYR A 59 -6.18 7.23 1.12
CA TYR A 59 -5.30 6.12 1.51
C TYR A 59 -5.79 5.38 2.73
N PHE A 60 -6.14 6.07 3.79
CA PHE A 60 -6.58 5.41 5.02
C PHE A 60 -8.01 4.87 4.93
N ALA A 61 -8.89 5.58 4.22
CA ALA A 61 -10.29 5.20 4.08
C ALA A 61 -10.49 4.01 3.12
N VAL A 62 -9.66 3.88 2.08
CA VAL A 62 -9.88 2.92 0.98
C VAL A 62 -8.66 2.02 0.79
N TYR A 63 -7.50 2.58 0.45
CA TYR A 63 -6.34 1.78 0.02
C TYR A 63 -5.73 0.93 1.14
N PHE A 64 -5.70 1.46 2.37
CA PHE A 64 -5.15 0.79 3.56
C PHE A 64 -6.24 0.19 4.45
N HIS A 65 -7.48 0.12 3.93
CA HIS A 65 -8.59 -0.47 4.65
C HIS A 65 -8.28 -1.93 5.01
N LYS A 66 -8.43 -2.26 6.30
CA LYS A 66 -7.96 -3.53 6.86
C LYS A 66 -8.48 -4.76 6.14
N ALA A 67 -9.75 -4.78 5.71
CA ALA A 67 -10.32 -5.90 4.99
C ALA A 67 -9.71 -6.06 3.58
N THR A 68 -9.51 -4.96 2.84
CA THR A 68 -8.91 -4.98 1.50
C THR A 68 -7.49 -5.51 1.57
N ARG A 69 -6.71 -4.97 2.50
CA ARG A 69 -5.33 -5.41 2.75
C ARG A 69 -5.25 -6.87 3.24
N SER A 70 -6.22 -7.35 4.01
CA SER A 70 -6.30 -8.78 4.38
C SER A 70 -6.48 -9.67 3.15
N ALA A 71 -7.42 -9.33 2.26
CA ALA A 71 -7.65 -10.07 1.02
C ALA A 71 -6.39 -10.08 0.15
N GLU A 72 -5.70 -8.94 0.03
CA GLU A 72 -4.42 -8.85 -0.70
C GLU A 72 -3.34 -9.76 -0.10
N LYS A 73 -3.21 -9.85 1.22
CA LYS A 73 -2.25 -10.76 1.86
C LYS A 73 -2.57 -12.23 1.58
N ILE A 74 -3.84 -12.61 1.66
CA ILE A 74 -4.28 -13.97 1.35
C ILE A 74 -4.01 -14.28 -0.14
N LEU A 75 -4.35 -13.37 -1.06
CA LEU A 75 -4.09 -13.56 -2.50
C LEU A 75 -2.59 -13.67 -2.79
N SER A 76 -1.78 -12.81 -2.18
CA SER A 76 -0.33 -12.88 -2.29
C SER A 76 0.21 -14.23 -1.79
N ALA A 77 -0.33 -14.75 -0.69
CA ALA A 77 0.05 -16.05 -0.15
C ALA A 77 -0.38 -17.22 -1.07
N VAL A 78 -1.58 -17.15 -1.67
CA VAL A 78 -2.04 -18.11 -2.69
C VAL A 78 -1.06 -18.15 -3.87
N LEU A 79 -0.77 -17.01 -4.48
CA LEU A 79 0.11 -16.93 -5.65
C LEU A 79 1.55 -17.37 -5.31
N ARG A 80 2.04 -17.01 -4.12
CA ARG A 80 3.33 -17.47 -3.63
C ARG A 80 3.36 -18.98 -3.45
N ARG A 81 2.30 -19.58 -2.90
CA ARG A 81 2.20 -21.03 -2.70
C ARG A 81 2.17 -21.78 -4.04
N VAL A 82 1.46 -21.26 -5.04
CA VAL A 82 1.53 -21.78 -6.42
C VAL A 82 2.98 -21.75 -6.93
N GLY A 83 3.68 -20.62 -6.78
CA GLY A 83 5.08 -20.49 -7.14
C GLY A 83 5.99 -21.51 -6.44
N THR A 84 5.82 -21.72 -5.13
CA THR A 84 6.55 -22.72 -4.34
C THR A 84 6.30 -24.13 -4.88
N LEU A 85 5.03 -24.52 -5.04
CA LEU A 85 4.67 -25.85 -5.56
C LEU A 85 5.25 -26.10 -6.96
N CYS A 86 5.25 -25.09 -7.84
CA CYS A 86 5.89 -25.19 -9.15
C CYS A 86 7.40 -25.41 -9.05
N ALA A 87 8.09 -24.63 -8.21
CA ALA A 87 9.53 -24.73 -8.02
C ALA A 87 9.98 -26.09 -7.45
N GLU A 88 9.13 -26.71 -6.63
CA GLU A 88 9.37 -28.02 -6.03
C GLU A 88 8.98 -29.21 -6.94
N GLY A 89 8.48 -28.96 -8.16
CA GLY A 89 7.97 -30.01 -9.05
C GLY A 89 6.60 -30.57 -8.65
N ASN A 90 5.92 -29.91 -7.72
CA ASN A 90 4.62 -30.28 -7.15
C ASN A 90 3.43 -29.50 -7.75
N ALA A 91 3.60 -28.91 -8.95
CA ALA A 91 2.53 -28.18 -9.64
C ALA A 91 1.18 -28.95 -9.74
N PRO A 92 1.15 -30.29 -9.94
CA PRO A 92 -0.10 -31.05 -9.95
C PRO A 92 -0.91 -30.97 -8.64
N LEU A 93 -0.29 -30.64 -7.50
CA LEU A 93 -1.01 -30.45 -6.24
C LEU A 93 -1.95 -29.24 -6.27
N THR A 94 -1.69 -28.25 -7.14
CA THR A 94 -2.51 -27.03 -7.26
C THR A 94 -3.93 -27.28 -7.77
N ALA A 95 -4.20 -28.47 -8.32
CA ALA A 95 -5.40 -28.82 -9.08
C ALA A 95 -5.60 -28.03 -10.39
N LEU A 96 -4.73 -27.07 -10.72
CA LEU A 96 -4.78 -26.36 -11.99
C LEU A 96 -4.38 -27.28 -13.15
N SER A 97 -5.02 -27.10 -14.29
CA SER A 97 -4.60 -27.76 -15.53
C SER A 97 -3.28 -27.16 -16.05
N GLU A 98 -2.52 -27.96 -16.80
CA GLU A 98 -1.20 -27.59 -17.33
C GLU A 98 -1.21 -26.31 -18.18
N GLY A 99 -2.33 -26.03 -18.86
CA GLY A 99 -2.54 -24.82 -19.67
C GLY A 99 -3.18 -23.64 -18.93
N ASN A 100 -3.38 -23.72 -17.61
CA ASN A 100 -3.95 -22.61 -16.85
C ASN A 100 -3.04 -21.37 -16.96
N PRO A 101 -3.57 -20.16 -17.23
CA PRO A 101 -2.72 -19.00 -17.45
C PRO A 101 -1.91 -18.55 -16.22
N ILE A 102 -2.43 -18.72 -15.00
CA ILE A 102 -1.67 -18.43 -13.77
C ILE A 102 -0.47 -19.37 -13.67
N LEU A 103 -0.70 -20.67 -13.86
CA LEU A 103 0.36 -21.68 -13.81
C LEU A 103 1.41 -21.44 -14.90
N THR A 104 0.95 -21.18 -16.13
CA THR A 104 1.81 -20.88 -17.28
C THR A 104 2.67 -19.63 -17.01
N PHE A 105 2.08 -18.56 -16.47
CA PHE A 105 2.83 -17.34 -16.15
C PHE A 105 3.88 -17.58 -15.06
N VAL A 106 3.54 -18.33 -14.01
CA VAL A 106 4.47 -18.66 -12.92
C VAL A 106 5.70 -19.41 -13.44
N GLN A 107 5.50 -20.31 -14.40
CA GLN A 107 6.55 -21.13 -15.03
C GLN A 107 7.41 -20.33 -16.03
N ASN A 108 6.77 -19.57 -16.94
CA ASN A 108 7.48 -18.95 -18.07
C ASN A 108 7.91 -17.50 -17.81
N ARG A 109 7.10 -16.72 -17.09
CA ARG A 109 7.32 -15.30 -16.76
C ARG A 109 7.58 -14.40 -17.97
N ASP A 110 6.99 -14.72 -19.11
CA ASP A 110 7.06 -13.93 -20.34
C ASP A 110 5.82 -13.05 -20.54
N LEU A 111 5.91 -12.06 -21.44
CA LEU A 111 4.80 -11.14 -21.73
C LEU A 111 3.56 -11.86 -22.28
N SER A 112 3.74 -12.90 -23.10
CA SER A 112 2.63 -13.63 -23.73
C SER A 112 1.78 -14.36 -22.70
N SER A 113 2.41 -14.98 -21.71
CA SER A 113 1.76 -15.63 -20.58
C SER A 113 1.11 -14.62 -19.63
N TYR A 114 1.74 -13.47 -19.39
CA TYR A 114 1.17 -12.38 -18.58
C TYR A 114 -0.15 -11.85 -19.18
N LEU A 115 -0.17 -11.60 -20.49
CA LEU A 115 -1.34 -11.06 -21.19
C LEU A 115 -2.55 -12.01 -21.22
N LYS A 116 -2.36 -13.28 -20.84
CA LYS A 116 -3.45 -14.27 -20.70
C LYS A 116 -4.06 -14.29 -19.30
N ALA A 117 -3.49 -13.57 -18.34
CA ALA A 117 -4.02 -13.46 -16.99
C ALA A 117 -4.90 -12.21 -16.86
N ASP A 118 -6.10 -12.40 -16.33
CA ASP A 118 -7.03 -11.33 -15.96
C ASP A 118 -7.77 -11.71 -14.66
N ASP A 119 -8.65 -10.84 -14.19
CA ASP A 119 -9.42 -11.07 -12.97
C ASP A 119 -10.29 -12.34 -13.06
N PHE A 120 -10.87 -12.66 -14.21
CA PHE A 120 -11.71 -13.85 -14.38
C PHE A 120 -10.88 -15.12 -14.31
N VAL A 121 -9.68 -15.10 -14.89
CA VAL A 121 -8.71 -16.19 -14.77
C VAL A 121 -8.31 -16.39 -13.32
N VAL A 122 -8.03 -15.32 -12.57
CA VAL A 122 -7.72 -15.42 -11.13
C VAL A 122 -8.89 -16.02 -10.37
N TRP A 123 -10.12 -15.51 -10.57
CA TRP A 123 -11.31 -16.02 -9.89
C TRP A 123 -11.63 -17.48 -10.22
N GLY A 124 -11.55 -17.85 -11.50
CA GLY A 124 -11.73 -19.24 -11.94
C GLY A 124 -10.65 -20.16 -11.37
N SER A 125 -9.41 -19.70 -11.34
CA SER A 125 -8.29 -20.46 -10.77
C SER A 125 -8.45 -20.63 -9.25
N LEU A 126 -8.91 -19.62 -8.52
CA LEU A 126 -9.21 -19.74 -7.09
C LEU A 126 -10.25 -20.83 -6.83
N SER A 127 -11.30 -20.92 -7.65
CA SER A 127 -12.33 -21.96 -7.54
C SER A 127 -11.74 -23.36 -7.66
N VAL A 128 -10.81 -23.57 -8.60
CA VAL A 128 -10.14 -24.86 -8.80
C VAL A 128 -9.13 -25.13 -7.69
N MET A 129 -8.32 -24.15 -7.31
CA MET A 129 -7.31 -24.27 -6.26
C MET A 129 -7.92 -24.51 -4.87
N ALA A 130 -9.19 -24.16 -4.64
CA ALA A 130 -9.89 -24.51 -3.42
C ALA A 130 -10.03 -26.04 -3.22
N GLU A 131 -9.95 -26.82 -4.30
CA GLU A 131 -9.96 -28.30 -4.30
C GLU A 131 -8.54 -28.89 -4.34
N SER A 132 -7.51 -28.05 -4.17
CA SER A 132 -6.11 -28.46 -4.17
C SER A 132 -5.81 -29.53 -3.12
N LYS A 133 -4.90 -30.45 -3.46
CA LYS A 133 -4.37 -31.44 -2.51
C LYS A 133 -3.37 -30.81 -1.52
N ASP A 134 -2.89 -29.60 -1.79
CA ASP A 134 -2.11 -28.80 -0.85
C ASP A 134 -3.05 -28.06 0.10
N ALA A 135 -3.01 -28.41 1.38
CA ALA A 135 -3.94 -27.89 2.38
C ALA A 135 -3.88 -26.36 2.54
N ILE A 136 -2.68 -25.77 2.43
CA ILE A 136 -2.48 -24.32 2.52
C ILE A 136 -3.14 -23.62 1.34
N LEU A 137 -2.86 -24.08 0.11
CA LEU A 137 -3.43 -23.51 -1.09
C LEU A 137 -4.97 -23.63 -1.13
N GLY A 138 -5.49 -24.81 -0.78
CA GLY A 138 -6.93 -25.06 -0.68
C GLY A 138 -7.61 -24.14 0.33
N GLU A 139 -7.07 -24.04 1.54
CA GLU A 139 -7.62 -23.18 2.60
C GLU A 139 -7.65 -21.71 2.18
N LEU A 140 -6.52 -21.16 1.72
CA LEU A 140 -6.42 -19.74 1.38
C LEU A 140 -7.29 -19.38 0.17
N SER A 141 -7.38 -20.26 -0.83
CA SER A 141 -8.26 -20.07 -1.99
C SER A 141 -9.73 -20.05 -1.58
N GLN A 142 -10.15 -21.02 -0.74
CA GLN A 142 -11.51 -21.08 -0.22
C GLN A 142 -11.86 -19.85 0.63
N ARG A 143 -10.92 -19.34 1.41
CA ARG A 143 -11.10 -18.12 2.22
C ARG A 143 -11.38 -16.89 1.34
N LEU A 144 -10.67 -16.72 0.23
CA LEU A 144 -10.93 -15.60 -0.69
C LEU A 144 -12.30 -15.73 -1.35
N LEU A 145 -12.64 -16.91 -1.88
CA LEU A 145 -13.93 -17.16 -2.52
C LEU A 145 -15.11 -16.89 -1.58
N SER A 146 -15.00 -17.34 -0.33
CA SER A 146 -16.05 -17.20 0.68
C SER A 146 -15.94 -15.91 1.51
N ARG A 147 -15.01 -15.01 1.17
CA ARG A 147 -14.72 -13.76 1.90
C ARG A 147 -14.45 -13.98 3.40
N LYS A 148 -13.89 -15.12 3.79
CA LYS A 148 -13.43 -15.45 5.15
C LYS A 148 -12.02 -14.92 5.39
N LEU A 149 -11.91 -13.59 5.41
CA LEU A 149 -10.66 -12.85 5.56
C LEU A 149 -10.04 -13.04 6.94
N TYR A 150 -8.72 -12.83 7.03
CA TYR A 150 -8.02 -12.86 8.31
C TYR A 150 -8.41 -11.63 9.15
N LYS A 151 -8.48 -11.81 10.47
CA LYS A 151 -8.83 -10.71 11.37
C LYS A 151 -7.63 -9.78 11.53
N ALA A 152 -7.85 -8.49 11.39
CA ALA A 152 -6.82 -7.47 11.62
C ALA A 152 -6.70 -7.10 13.10
N LEU A 153 -5.46 -6.98 13.57
CA LEU A 153 -5.05 -6.38 14.82
C LEU A 153 -4.17 -5.16 14.49
N ASP A 154 -4.69 -3.97 14.78
CA ASP A 154 -4.04 -2.68 14.53
C ASP A 154 -3.02 -2.40 15.64
N ILE A 155 -1.75 -2.77 15.41
CA ILE A 155 -0.69 -2.70 16.44
C ILE A 155 -0.26 -1.26 16.70
N SER A 156 -0.13 -0.45 15.64
CA SER A 156 0.16 0.99 15.79
C SER A 156 -0.91 1.69 16.63
N ASP A 157 -2.19 1.50 16.29
CA ASP A 157 -3.30 2.13 17.01
C ASP A 157 -3.37 1.64 18.48
N HIS A 158 -2.98 0.40 18.77
CA HIS A 158 -2.92 -0.14 20.14
C HIS A 158 -1.89 0.59 21.02
N PHE A 159 -0.75 0.98 20.45
CA PHE A 159 0.34 1.65 21.18
C PHE A 159 0.36 3.18 21.03
N GLU A 160 -0.64 3.76 20.35
CA GLU A 160 -0.76 5.20 20.16
C GLU A 160 -0.74 5.94 21.51
N GLY A 161 0.11 6.96 21.64
CA GLY A 161 0.27 7.74 22.87
C GLY A 161 1.13 7.10 23.98
N ARG A 162 1.65 5.87 23.81
CA ARG A 162 2.52 5.16 24.79
C ARG A 162 3.90 4.83 24.23
N GLY A 163 4.74 5.83 23.93
CA GLY A 163 6.06 5.59 23.35
C GLY A 163 6.03 4.93 21.95
N ASP A 164 4.90 5.16 21.26
CA ASP A 164 4.42 4.64 19.97
C ASP A 164 5.46 3.85 19.13
N ALA A 165 6.48 4.52 18.60
CA ALA A 165 7.46 3.88 17.72
C ALA A 165 8.31 2.80 18.40
N ASN A 166 8.71 3.01 19.67
CA ASN A 166 9.55 2.07 20.41
C ASN A 166 8.75 0.82 20.83
N ALA A 167 7.51 1.00 21.26
CA ALA A 167 6.63 -0.11 21.62
C ALA A 167 6.32 -0.99 20.39
N VAL A 168 5.97 -0.37 19.25
CA VAL A 168 5.78 -1.09 17.99
C VAL A 168 7.06 -1.80 17.55
N ALA A 169 8.23 -1.17 17.67
CA ALA A 169 9.51 -1.81 17.36
C ALA A 169 9.81 -3.00 18.27
N HIS A 170 9.53 -2.89 19.58
CA HIS A 170 9.72 -3.97 20.53
C HIS A 170 8.77 -5.15 20.23
N PHE A 171 7.49 -4.87 19.99
CA PHE A 171 6.52 -5.88 19.57
C PHE A 171 6.98 -6.62 18.31
N ARG A 172 7.48 -5.89 17.30
CA ARG A 172 8.01 -6.49 16.06
C ARG A 172 9.18 -7.42 16.33
N ALA A 173 10.11 -7.02 17.21
CA ALA A 173 11.23 -7.87 17.60
C ALA A 173 10.75 -9.16 18.29
N GLN A 174 9.79 -9.06 19.22
CA GLN A 174 9.20 -10.23 19.88
C GLN A 174 8.46 -11.15 18.88
N LEU A 175 7.72 -10.57 17.92
CA LEU A 175 7.01 -11.33 16.90
C LEU A 175 7.97 -12.07 15.97
N THR A 176 9.07 -11.43 15.54
CA THR A 176 10.12 -12.08 14.76
C THR A 176 10.70 -13.28 15.50
N GLN A 177 11.07 -13.10 16.77
CA GLN A 177 11.61 -14.18 17.60
C GLN A 177 10.60 -15.34 17.77
N ALA A 178 9.31 -15.03 17.98
CA ALA A 178 8.27 -16.05 18.08
C ALA A 178 8.13 -16.86 16.77
N LYS A 179 8.22 -16.20 15.61
CA LYS A 179 8.21 -16.90 14.31
C LYS A 179 9.45 -17.77 14.13
N GLU A 180 10.63 -17.30 14.53
CA GLU A 180 11.88 -18.09 14.48
C GLU A 180 11.85 -19.31 15.40
N ASN A 181 11.15 -19.22 16.53
CA ASN A 181 10.94 -20.33 17.47
C ASN A 181 9.89 -21.36 16.97
N GLY A 182 9.22 -21.10 15.85
CA GLY A 182 8.14 -21.95 15.35
C GLY A 182 6.82 -21.80 16.12
N ASP A 183 6.60 -20.67 16.81
CA ASP A 183 5.34 -20.41 17.52
C ASP A 183 4.16 -20.22 16.57
N PHE A 184 4.40 -19.99 15.28
CA PHE A 184 3.40 -19.79 14.24
C PHE A 184 3.63 -20.69 13.04
N ASP A 185 2.55 -21.26 12.49
CA ASP A 185 2.61 -21.95 11.20
C ASP A 185 2.81 -20.94 10.04
N GLU A 186 3.26 -21.41 8.88
CA GLU A 186 3.64 -20.62 7.69
C GLU A 186 2.63 -19.51 7.31
N VAL A 187 1.34 -19.81 7.42
CA VAL A 187 0.23 -18.93 7.02
C VAL A 187 -0.69 -18.60 8.19
N GLU A 188 -0.28 -18.85 9.43
CA GLU A 188 -1.11 -18.56 10.61
C GLU A 188 -1.32 -17.04 10.81
N ILE A 189 -0.32 -16.24 10.40
CA ILE A 189 -0.36 -14.78 10.48
C ILE A 189 0.22 -14.13 9.23
N PHE A 190 -0.22 -12.91 8.93
CA PHE A 190 0.42 -12.03 7.95
C PHE A 190 0.69 -10.65 8.55
N GLU A 191 1.85 -10.09 8.25
CA GLU A 191 2.23 -8.75 8.67
C GLU A 191 2.02 -7.74 7.54
N ASP A 192 1.60 -6.53 7.89
CA ASP A 192 1.43 -5.43 6.95
C ASP A 192 1.87 -4.10 7.55
N GLN A 193 2.61 -3.32 6.76
CA GLN A 193 3.10 -2.00 7.18
C GLN A 193 2.92 -0.95 6.07
N PRO A 194 1.69 -0.63 5.64
CA PRO A 194 1.49 0.44 4.68
C PRO A 194 1.88 1.80 5.29
N SER A 195 2.50 2.66 4.48
CA SER A 195 2.73 4.07 4.84
C SER A 195 2.34 4.99 3.70
N ARG A 196 1.94 6.21 4.06
CA ARG A 196 1.67 7.27 3.10
C ARG A 196 2.34 8.55 3.56
N ASN A 197 3.30 9.01 2.76
CA ASN A 197 3.76 10.39 2.79
C ASN A 197 2.76 11.26 1.99
N PRO A 198 2.09 12.24 2.63
CA PRO A 198 1.10 13.09 1.97
C PRO A 198 1.69 13.97 0.88
N TYR A 199 2.93 14.42 1.05
CA TYR A 199 3.58 15.36 0.14
C TYR A 199 5.11 15.21 0.19
N LYS A 200 5.74 14.92 -0.95
CA LYS A 200 7.20 14.73 -1.03
C LYS A 200 7.91 16.07 -0.88
N ARG A 201 8.69 16.23 0.21
CA ARG A 201 9.43 17.46 0.54
C ARG A 201 10.92 17.42 0.20
N ARG A 202 11.44 16.34 -0.39
CA ARG A 202 12.88 16.18 -0.62
C ARG A 202 13.40 17.22 -1.64
N GLY A 203 14.67 17.59 -1.46
CA GLY A 203 15.32 18.71 -2.14
C GLY A 203 15.50 18.52 -3.65
N TYR A 204 15.84 19.62 -4.32
CA TYR A 204 15.96 19.79 -5.77
C TYR A 204 17.11 18.97 -6.42
N GLY A 205 17.87 18.16 -5.67
CA GLY A 205 18.99 17.34 -6.16
C GLY A 205 18.60 15.97 -6.72
N SER A 206 17.31 15.67 -6.90
CA SER A 206 16.84 14.41 -7.49
C SER A 206 15.68 14.66 -8.46
N PRO A 207 15.39 13.72 -9.39
CA PRO A 207 14.22 13.80 -10.29
C PRO A 207 12.87 14.03 -9.59
N ASP A 208 12.80 13.84 -8.26
CA ASP A 208 11.64 14.13 -7.43
C ASP A 208 11.27 15.63 -7.36
N ALA A 209 12.09 16.57 -7.84
CA ALA A 209 11.71 17.99 -7.95
C ALA A 209 10.43 18.19 -8.81
N LEU A 210 10.24 17.35 -9.83
CA LEU A 210 9.05 17.33 -10.69
C LEU A 210 7.82 16.68 -10.01
N SER A 211 7.98 16.08 -8.83
CA SER A 211 6.88 15.44 -8.09
C SER A 211 6.14 16.41 -7.14
N LYS A 212 6.55 17.68 -7.11
CA LYS A 212 5.95 18.74 -6.29
C LYS A 212 4.86 19.46 -7.06
N ILE A 213 3.86 19.95 -6.32
CA ILE A 213 2.82 20.82 -6.86
C ILE A 213 3.32 22.25 -6.77
N HIS A 214 3.49 22.88 -7.92
CA HIS A 214 3.96 24.25 -8.04
C HIS A 214 2.79 25.19 -8.29
N ILE A 215 2.68 26.26 -7.50
CA ILE A 215 1.65 27.29 -7.63
C ILE A 215 2.29 28.59 -8.08
N MET A 216 1.85 29.15 -9.22
CA MET A 216 2.29 30.46 -9.64
C MET A 216 1.94 31.53 -8.62
N ARG A 217 2.88 32.46 -8.40
CA ARG A 217 2.62 33.72 -7.70
C ARG A 217 1.65 34.59 -8.49
N ALA A 218 0.90 35.42 -7.77
CA ALA A 218 -0.08 36.33 -8.36
C ALA A 218 0.55 37.39 -9.28
N ASP A 219 1.83 37.72 -9.04
CA ASP A 219 2.62 38.65 -9.86
C ASP A 219 3.22 38.00 -11.13
N GLY A 220 3.03 36.69 -11.32
CA GLY A 220 3.57 35.95 -12.46
C GLY A 220 5.09 35.75 -12.44
N SER A 221 5.78 36.10 -11.34
CA SER A 221 7.25 36.10 -11.30
C SER A 221 7.87 34.70 -11.37
N ARG A 222 7.45 33.81 -10.45
CA ARG A 222 7.90 32.41 -10.38
C ARG A 222 6.90 31.53 -9.65
N PRO A 223 6.91 30.20 -9.86
CA PRO A 223 6.15 29.29 -9.04
C PRO A 223 6.79 29.09 -7.67
N ASP A 224 5.97 28.89 -6.65
CA ASP A 224 6.39 28.40 -5.33
C ASP A 224 5.89 26.95 -5.13
N ASP A 225 6.59 26.17 -4.31
CA ASP A 225 6.10 24.87 -3.84
C ASP A 225 4.82 25.07 -3.00
N LEU A 226 3.78 24.26 -3.24
CA LEU A 226 2.56 24.28 -2.44
C LEU A 226 2.83 24.18 -0.93
N SER A 227 3.82 23.38 -0.53
CA SER A 227 4.17 23.19 0.88
C SER A 227 4.86 24.41 1.52
N ASP A 228 5.41 25.33 0.73
CA ASP A 228 5.94 26.61 1.22
C ASP A 228 4.82 27.63 1.46
N ARG A 229 3.69 27.47 0.77
CA ARG A 229 2.54 28.40 0.82
C ARG A 229 1.39 27.93 1.71
N SER A 230 1.27 26.61 1.94
CA SER A 230 0.18 26.03 2.72
C SER A 230 0.69 25.47 4.05
N ASP A 231 0.34 26.14 5.14
CA ASP A 231 0.62 25.66 6.50
C ASP A 231 0.00 24.28 6.76
N VAL A 232 -1.14 24.00 6.13
CA VAL A 232 -1.82 22.71 6.20
C VAL A 232 -0.97 21.62 5.56
N VAL A 233 -0.57 21.78 4.29
CA VAL A 233 0.27 20.80 3.58
C VAL A 233 1.63 20.65 4.26
N LYS A 234 2.17 21.74 4.83
CA LYS A 234 3.41 21.75 5.61
C LYS A 234 3.31 21.02 6.95
N ALA A 235 2.14 21.05 7.59
CA ALA A 235 1.91 20.36 8.85
C ALA A 235 1.72 18.85 8.69
N LEU A 236 1.21 18.40 7.54
CA LEU A 236 0.96 16.97 7.28
C LEU A 236 2.24 16.13 7.48
N GLN A 237 2.12 14.96 8.08
CA GLN A 237 3.24 14.04 8.31
C GLN A 237 2.99 12.71 7.62
N GLU A 238 4.07 11.98 7.34
CA GLU A 238 3.93 10.59 6.94
C GLU A 238 3.22 9.81 8.05
N LYS A 239 2.20 9.04 7.66
CA LYS A 239 1.49 8.14 8.56
C LYS A 239 1.73 6.71 8.10
N SER A 240 2.19 5.87 9.02
CA SER A 240 2.37 4.43 8.84
C SER A 240 1.42 3.69 9.78
N ILE A 241 0.90 2.56 9.31
CA ILE A 241 0.13 1.63 10.14
C ILE A 241 0.90 0.32 10.15
N TYR A 242 1.12 -0.25 11.32
CA TYR A 242 1.57 -1.64 11.46
C TYR A 242 0.42 -2.51 11.96
N ARG A 243 0.16 -3.60 11.24
CA ARG A 243 -0.98 -4.48 11.46
C ARG A 243 -0.57 -5.94 11.33
N VAL A 244 -1.13 -6.77 12.18
CA VAL A 244 -1.03 -8.23 12.08
C VAL A 244 -2.40 -8.80 11.73
N TYR A 245 -2.45 -9.65 10.72
CA TYR A 245 -3.61 -10.40 10.30
C TYR A 245 -3.53 -11.81 10.84
N VAL A 246 -4.57 -12.28 11.51
CA VAL A 246 -4.59 -13.59 12.18
C VAL A 246 -5.64 -14.51 11.56
N ARG A 247 -5.26 -15.77 11.35
CA ARG A 247 -6.06 -16.81 10.68
C ARG A 247 -7.35 -17.17 11.44
N ASP A 248 -7.24 -17.23 12.76
CA ASP A 248 -8.25 -17.71 13.70
C ASP A 248 -8.04 -17.14 15.13
N GLU A 249 -8.91 -17.51 16.07
CA GLU A 249 -8.84 -17.01 17.45
C GLU A 249 -7.62 -17.55 18.23
N LYS A 250 -7.04 -18.70 17.84
CA LYS A 250 -5.82 -19.21 18.48
C LYS A 250 -4.62 -18.32 18.11
N ALA A 251 -4.48 -18.02 16.82
CA ALA A 251 -3.47 -17.09 16.31
C ALA A 251 -3.62 -15.69 16.95
N LYS A 252 -4.87 -15.21 17.09
CA LYS A 252 -5.19 -13.96 17.77
C LYS A 252 -4.71 -13.93 19.22
N ALA A 253 -5.00 -14.99 19.99
CA ALA A 253 -4.59 -15.08 21.39
C ALA A 253 -3.06 -15.06 21.56
N LYS A 254 -2.30 -15.68 20.65
CA LYS A 254 -0.83 -15.60 20.62
C LYS A 254 -0.34 -14.17 20.43
N ILE A 255 -0.92 -13.44 19.47
CA ILE A 255 -0.58 -12.03 19.21
C ILE A 255 -0.95 -11.13 20.39
N GLU A 256 -2.13 -11.29 20.99
CA GLU A 256 -2.53 -10.55 22.18
C GLU A 256 -1.59 -10.83 23.37
N GLY A 257 -1.08 -12.06 23.49
CA GLY A 257 -0.04 -12.40 24.47
C GLY A 257 1.28 -11.66 24.25
N LEU A 258 1.69 -11.46 22.99
CA LEU A 258 2.86 -10.63 22.64
C LEU A 258 2.63 -9.15 22.97
N ILE A 259 1.44 -8.61 22.65
CA ILE A 259 1.07 -7.24 23.00
C ILE A 259 1.19 -7.01 24.51
N ARG A 260 0.60 -7.87 25.33
CA ARG A 260 0.66 -7.76 26.81
C ARG A 260 2.08 -7.88 27.37
N ARG A 261 2.98 -8.62 26.70
CA ARG A 261 4.40 -8.70 27.08
C ARG A 261 5.16 -7.42 26.75
N THR A 262 4.78 -6.74 25.67
CA THR A 262 5.38 -5.45 25.27
C THR A 262 4.93 -4.29 26.17
N GLU A 263 3.79 -4.41 26.84
CA GLU A 263 3.28 -3.40 27.79
C GLU A 263 3.95 -3.44 29.18
N ARG A 264 4.70 -4.49 29.50
CA ARG A 264 5.38 -4.69 30.78
C ARG A 264 6.81 -4.17 30.73
#